data_AF-A0A7W3J065-F1
#
_entry.id   AF-A0A7W3J065-F1
#
_cell.length_a   1.000
_cell.length_b   1.000
_cell.length_c   1.000
_cell.angle_alpha   90.00
_cell.angle_beta   90.00
_cell.angle_gamma   90.00
#
_symmetry.space_group_name_H-M   'P 1'
#
loop_
_entity.id
_entity.type
_entity.pdbx_description
1 polymer ?
#
loop_
_entity_poly.entity_id
_entity_poly.type
_entity_poly.pdbx_seq_one_letter_code
_entity_poly.pdbx_strand_id
1 'polypeptide(L)' 'MSDNHGNTPAAWSAVAVGLLAFLVGGIGLMLDPVSMTIFWIGVAIGVGAIVLYVVMAKLGYNTESH' A
#
# COMPACT_ATOMS: atom_id res chain seq x y z
N MET A 1 6.28 -8.53 -26.08
CA MET A 1 5.65 -7.46 -25.28
C MET A 1 5.70 -7.90 -23.84
N SER A 2 6.30 -7.12 -22.93
CA SER A 2 6.17 -7.40 -21.50
C SER A 2 4.72 -7.17 -21.09
N ASP A 3 4.09 -8.15 -20.48
CA ASP A 3 2.79 -7.98 -19.80
C ASP A 3 2.97 -6.90 -18.73
N ASN A 4 2.54 -5.66 -19.03
CA ASN A 4 2.60 -4.56 -18.07
C ASN A 4 1.44 -4.82 -17.09
N HIS A 5 1.75 -5.39 -15.93
CA HIS A 5 0.76 -5.66 -14.89
C HIS A 5 0.06 -4.36 -14.48
N GLY A 6 -1.15 -4.10 -14.98
CA GLY A 6 -2.08 -3.09 -14.46
C GLY A 6 -1.39 -1.83 -13.93
N ASN A 7 -0.50 -1.24 -14.73
CA ASN A 7 0.39 -0.12 -14.45
C ASN A 7 -0.42 1.19 -14.42
N THR A 8 -1.45 1.18 -13.60
CA THR A 8 -2.39 2.27 -13.42
C THR A 8 -1.94 3.11 -12.24
N PRO A 9 -2.22 4.43 -12.23
CA PRO A 9 -1.85 5.28 -11.11
C PRO A 9 -2.44 4.78 -9.77
N ALA A 10 -3.65 4.21 -9.79
CA ALA A 10 -4.27 3.61 -8.60
C ALA A 10 -3.45 2.42 -8.06
N ALA A 11 -3.02 1.51 -8.95
CA ALA A 11 -2.26 0.33 -8.54
C ALA A 11 -0.90 0.71 -7.94
N TRP A 12 -0.11 1.55 -8.61
CA TRP A 12 1.22 1.93 -8.12
C TRP A 12 1.18 2.76 -6.85
N SER A 13 0.17 3.60 -6.70
CA SER A 13 -0.05 4.36 -5.46
C SER A 13 -0.38 3.42 -4.29
N ALA A 14 -1.27 2.45 -4.51
CA ALA A 14 -1.61 1.44 -3.50
C ALA A 14 -0.40 0.56 -3.14
N VAL A 15 0.41 0.16 -4.12
CA VAL A 15 1.63 -0.61 -3.90
C VAL A 15 2.66 0.18 -3.10
N ALA A 16 2.91 1.45 -3.44
CA ALA A 16 3.87 2.29 -2.72
C ALA A 16 3.46 2.46 -1.24
N VAL A 17 2.18 2.73 -0.98
CA VAL A 17 1.66 2.84 0.40
C VAL A 17 1.68 1.47 1.10
N GLY A 18 1.39 0.38 0.39
CA GLY A 18 1.50 -0.98 0.91
C GLY A 18 2.93 -1.37 1.31
N LEU A 19 3.94 -0.95 0.55
CA LEU A 19 5.35 -1.15 0.89
C LEU A 19 5.75 -0.34 2.13
N LEU A 20 5.23 0.89 2.27
CA LEU A 20 5.39 1.67 3.50
C LEU A 20 4.75 0.97 4.71
N ALA A 21 3.55 0.42 4.55
CA ALA A 21 2.88 -0.36 5.59
C ALA A 21 3.73 -1.56 6.03
N PHE A 22 4.26 -2.32 5.06
CA PHE A 22 5.14 -3.46 5.30
C PHE A 22 6.43 -3.04 6.03
N LEU A 23 7.08 -1.96 5.58
CA LEU A 23 8.29 -1.43 6.20
C LEU A 23 8.04 -1.02 7.66
N VAL A 24 7.02 -0.21 7.91
CA VAL A 24 6.69 0.28 9.26
C VAL A 24 6.29 -0.89 10.18
N GLY A 25 5.43 -1.79 9.69
CA GLY A 25 5.02 -2.97 10.45
C GLY A 25 6.20 -3.89 10.79
N GLY A 26 7.07 -4.13 9.80
CA GLY A 26 8.29 -4.92 9.96
C GLY A 26 9.26 -4.31 10.98
N ILE A 27 9.48 -2.99 10.94
CA ILE A 27 10.29 -2.29 11.93
C ILE A 27 9.73 -2.51 13.34
N GLY A 28 8.41 -2.38 13.53
CA GLY A 28 7.78 -2.60 14.84
C GLY A 28 8.07 -3.98 15.44
N LEU A 29 8.13 -5.02 14.59
CA LEU A 29 8.43 -6.40 14.98
C LEU A 29 9.93 -6.69 15.14
N MET A 30 10.82 -5.83 14.63
CA MET A 30 12.28 -5.98 14.75
C MET A 30 12.87 -5.29 15.99
N LEU A 31 12.09 -4.47 16.70
CA LEU A 31 12.54 -3.82 17.94
C LEU A 31 12.54 -4.80 19.12
N ASP A 32 13.36 -4.50 20.13
CA ASP A 32 13.39 -5.21 21.41
C ASP A 32 13.25 -4.21 22.58
N PRO A 33 12.12 -4.23 23.33
CA PRO A 33 10.97 -5.11 23.12
C PRO A 33 10.21 -4.79 21.82
N VAL A 34 9.50 -5.79 21.29
CA VAL A 34 8.62 -5.62 20.12
C VAL A 34 7.65 -4.46 20.36
N SER A 35 7.58 -3.54 19.41
CA SER A 35 6.67 -2.40 19.47
C SER A 35 5.37 -2.73 18.75
N MET A 36 4.40 -3.26 19.50
CA MET A 36 3.06 -3.52 18.98
C MET A 36 2.36 -2.24 18.50
N THR A 37 2.64 -1.09 19.11
CA THR A 37 2.12 0.21 18.66
C THR A 37 2.58 0.52 17.23
N ILE A 38 3.88 0.38 16.93
CA ILE A 38 4.41 0.63 15.58
C ILE A 38 3.88 -0.41 14.58
N PHE A 39 3.78 -1.67 15.00
CA PHE A 39 3.16 -2.71 14.18
C PHE A 39 1.73 -2.33 13.75
N TRP A 40 0.88 -1.91 14.70
CA TRP A 40 -0.49 -1.49 14.40
C TRP A 40 -0.58 -0.22 13.56
N ILE A 41 0.38 0.70 13.67
CA ILE A 41 0.51 1.82 12.73
C ILE A 41 0.75 1.29 11.31
N GLY A 42 1.66 0.33 11.13
CA GLY A 42 1.87 -0.34 9.84
C GLY A 42 0.58 -0.98 9.30
N VAL A 43 -0.17 -1.69 10.15
CA VAL A 43 -1.47 -2.29 9.76
C VAL A 43 -2.46 -1.21 9.33
N ALA A 44 -2.57 -0.10 10.06
CA ALA A 44 -3.46 1.01 9.70
C ALA A 44 -3.09 1.64 8.36
N ILE A 45 -1.79 1.81 8.06
CA ILE A 45 -1.33 2.27 6.74
C ILE A 45 -1.73 1.27 5.66
N GLY A 46 -1.62 -0.03 5.92
CA GLY A 46 -2.03 -1.09 4.99
C GLY A 46 -3.52 -1.04 4.64
N VAL A 47 -4.38 -0.84 5.65
CA VAL A 47 -5.82 -0.60 5.42
C VAL A 47 -6.02 0.69 4.62
N GLY A 48 -5.26 1.74 4.92
CA GLY A 48 -5.25 2.99 4.16
C GLY A 48 -4.90 2.81 2.68
N ALA A 49 -3.97 1.90 2.34
CA ALA A 49 -3.63 1.59 0.95
C ALA A 49 -4.83 1.00 0.18
N ILE A 50 -5.64 0.16 0.82
CA ILE A 50 -6.87 -0.40 0.23
C ILE A 50 -7.88 0.71 -0.02
N VAL A 51 -8.09 1.58 0.97
CA VAL A 51 -9.01 2.72 0.85
C VAL A 51 -8.54 3.65 -0.28
N LEU A 52 -7.25 3.97 -0.33
CA LEU A 52 -6.64 4.79 -1.39
C LEU A 52 -6.92 4.20 -2.78
N TYR A 53 -6.67 2.89 -2.96
CA TYR A 53 -6.97 2.21 -4.22
C TYR A 53 -8.45 2.36 -4.61
N VAL A 54 -9.36 2.07 -3.67
CA VAL A 54 -10.80 2.15 -3.93
C VAL A 54 -11.21 3.56 -4.34
N VAL A 55 -10.71 4.59 -3.66
CA VAL A 55 -10.98 5.98 -4.01
C VAL A 55 -10.44 6.31 -5.40
N MET A 56 -9.18 5.97 -5.69
CA MET A 56 -8.57 6.24 -7.00
C MET A 56 -9.27 5.48 -8.13
N ALA A 57 -9.71 4.25 -7.88
CA ALA A 57 -10.51 3.48 -8.83
C ALA A 57 -11.86 4.13 -9.10
N LYS A 58 -12.53 4.66 -8.07
CA LYS A 58 -13.79 5.43 -8.24
C LYS A 58 -13.59 6.73 -9.02
N LEU A 59 -12.38 7.30 -8.99
CA LEU A 59 -11.99 8.45 -9.79
C LEU A 59 -11.54 8.08 -11.22
N GLY A 60 -11.52 6.79 -11.58
CA GLY A 60 -11.15 6.31 -12.92
C GLY A 60 -9.65 6.08 -13.13
N TYR A 61 -8.84 6.10 -12.06
CA TYR A 61 -7.38 5.92 -12.16
C TYR A 61 -6.92 4.45 -12.13
N ASN A 62 -7.85 3.49 -12.24
CA ASN A 62 -7.56 2.05 -12.25
C ASN A 62 -7.62 1.42 -13.65
N THR A 63 -7.63 2.25 -14.69
CA THR A 63 -7.56 1.81 -16.09
C THR A 63 -6.26 2.28 -16.72
N GLU A 64 -5.68 1.47 -17.59
CA GLU A 64 -4.57 1.91 -18.43
C GLU A 64 -5.14 2.73 -19.59
N SER A 65 -4.68 3.97 -19.75
CA SER A 65 -4.99 4.76 -20.94
C SER A 65 -4.10 4.26 -22.07
N HIS A 66 -4.61 3.33 -22.87
CA HIS A 66 -4.06 2.99 -24.18
C HIS A 66 -4.79 3.76 -25.27
#